data_AF-M2TH85-F1
#
_entry.id   AF-M2TH85-F1
#
_cell.length_a   1.000
_cell.length_b   1.000
_cell.length_c   1.000
_cell.angle_alpha   90.00
_cell.angle_beta   90.00
_cell.angle_gamma   90.00
#
_symmetry.space_group_name_H-M   'P 1'
#
loop_
_entity.id
_entity.type
_entity.pdbx_description
1 polymer ?
#
loop_
_entity_poly.entity_id
_entity_poly.type
_entity_poly.pdbx_seq_one_letter_code
_entity_poly.pdbx_strand_id
1 'polypeptide(L)'
;MAELATIATVVQLADLALRMSGEVCKFLDAYKSTDRDVKLLRDGTILLRDVEANVRNLRGYIVQIQKCKDAFEEFENLSETIIGALEDYDADILAVKKLLPPKPL
;
A
#
# COMPACT_ATOMS: atom_id res chain seq x y z
N MET A 1 58.78 -3.35 12.30
CA MET A 1 57.89 -2.17 12.15
C MET A 1 57.03 -2.24 10.89
N ALA A 2 57.60 -2.49 9.70
CA ALA A 2 56.83 -2.59 8.45
C ALA A 2 55.80 -3.74 8.43
N GLU A 3 56.17 -4.95 8.88
CA GLU A 3 55.26 -6.11 8.92
C GLU A 3 54.02 -5.89 9.80
N LEU A 4 54.20 -5.26 10.97
CA LEU A 4 53.10 -4.95 11.88
C LEU A 4 52.11 -3.95 11.27
N ALA A 5 52.61 -2.97 10.51
CA ALA A 5 51.77 -2.03 9.78
C ALA A 5 50.99 -2.72 8.64
N THR A 6 51.63 -3.65 7.91
CA THR A 6 50.97 -4.45 6.88
C THR A 6 49.86 -5.32 7.48
N ILE A 7 50.13 -6.00 8.60
CA ILE A 7 49.12 -6.81 9.30
C ILE A 7 47.95 -5.95 9.76
N ALA A 8 48.20 -4.77 10.35
CA ALA A 8 47.14 -3.86 10.77
C ALA A 8 46.25 -3.40 9.60
N THR A 9 46.86 -3.12 8.44
CA THR A 9 46.14 -2.71 7.22
C THR A 9 45.26 -3.85 6.69
N VAL A 10 45.78 -5.08 6.70
CA VAL A 10 45.01 -6.27 6.28
C VAL A 10 43.82 -6.52 7.22
N VAL A 11 44.02 -6.38 8.53
CA VAL A 11 42.93 -6.53 9.51
C VAL A 11 41.86 -5.47 9.32
N GLN A 12 42.24 -4.21 9.07
CA GLN A 12 41.29 -3.13 8.79
C GLN A 12 40.49 -3.39 7.51
N LEU A 13 41.15 -3.89 6.47
CA LEU A 13 40.49 -4.23 5.20
C LEU A 13 39.50 -5.40 5.38
N ALA A 14 39.89 -6.42 6.13
CA ALA A 14 39.02 -7.56 6.44
C ALA A 14 37.80 -7.13 7.28
N ASP A 15 37.99 -6.27 8.28
CA ASP A 15 36.90 -5.73 9.09
C ASP A 15 35.91 -4.89 8.27
N LEU A 16 36.42 -4.05 7.36
CA LEU A 16 35.58 -3.30 6.42
C LEU A 16 34.78 -4.24 5.50
N ALA A 17 35.42 -5.27 4.95
CA ALA A 17 34.77 -6.24 4.08
C ALA A 17 33.65 -7.00 4.81
N LEU A 18 33.89 -7.40 6.06
CA LEU A 18 32.88 -8.06 6.90
C LEU A 18 31.68 -7.15 7.19
N ARG A 19 31.93 -5.87 7.51
CA ARG A 19 30.86 -4.89 7.73
C ARG A 19 30.02 -4.68 6.47
N MET A 20 30.65 -4.51 5.32
CA MET A 20 29.95 -4.35 4.04
C MET A 20 29.16 -5.61 3.67
N SER A 21 29.72 -6.80 3.91
CA SER A 21 28.99 -8.06 3.72
C SER A 21 27.76 -8.14 4.62
N GLY A 22 27.85 -7.68 5.86
CA GLY A 22 26.71 -7.64 6.79
C GLY A 22 25.58 -6.74 6.29
N GLU A 23 25.90 -5.56 5.75
CA GLU A 23 24.91 -4.64 5.17
C GLU A 23 24.26 -5.22 3.90
N VAL A 24 25.03 -5.88 3.04
CA VAL A 24 24.48 -6.57 1.86
C VAL A 24 23.52 -7.69 2.28
N CYS A 25 23.86 -8.48 3.29
CA CYS A 25 22.98 -9.52 3.81
C CYS A 25 21.67 -8.94 4.35
N LYS A 26 21.72 -7.85 5.15
CA LYS A 26 20.52 -7.16 5.63
C LYS A 26 19.64 -6.65 4.49
N PHE A 27 20.25 -6.08 3.45
CA PHE A 27 19.52 -5.64 2.27
C PHE A 27 18.83 -6.80 1.55
N LEU A 28 19.54 -7.92 1.35
CA LEU A 28 18.98 -9.11 0.72
C LEU A 28 17.86 -9.74 1.55
N ASP A 29 17.98 -9.75 2.88
CA ASP A 29 16.94 -10.23 3.79
C ASP A 29 15.68 -9.35 3.73
N ALA A 30 15.84 -8.02 3.68
CA ALA A 30 14.72 -7.10 3.47
C ALA A 30 14.07 -7.28 2.09
N TYR A 31 14.87 -7.53 1.05
CA TYR A 31 14.38 -7.78 -0.30
C TYR A 31 13.64 -9.12 -0.41
N LYS A 32 14.07 -10.14 0.35
CA LYS A 32 13.48 -11.49 0.34
C LYS A 32 12.01 -11.50 0.76
N SER A 33 11.58 -10.59 1.63
CA SER A 33 10.16 -10.46 2.00
C SER A 33 9.34 -9.63 1.01
N THR A 34 9.99 -8.82 0.17
CA THR A 34 9.31 -7.83 -0.68
C THR A 34 8.34 -8.48 -1.67
N ASP A 35 8.66 -9.63 -2.26
CA ASP A 35 7.74 -10.35 -3.16
C ASP A 35 6.46 -10.80 -2.43
N ARG A 36 6.61 -11.32 -1.20
CA ARG A 36 5.50 -11.70 -0.34
C ARG A 36 4.65 -10.48 0.03
N ASP A 37 5.29 -9.37 0.39
CA ASP A 37 4.61 -8.14 0.79
C ASP A 37 3.83 -7.53 -0.39
N VAL A 38 4.42 -7.50 -1.58
CA VAL A 38 3.75 -7.09 -2.83
C VAL A 38 2.57 -8.00 -3.16
N LYS A 39 2.72 -9.31 -2.95
CA LYS A 39 1.63 -10.27 -3.15
C LYS A 39 0.50 -10.05 -2.15
N LEU A 40 0.80 -9.86 -0.87
CA LEU A 40 -0.20 -9.55 0.17
C LEU A 40 -0.94 -8.23 -0.11
N LEU A 41 -0.23 -7.20 -0.57
CA LEU A 41 -0.86 -5.94 -0.97
C LEU A 41 -1.80 -6.12 -2.16
N ARG A 42 -1.42 -6.95 -3.14
CA ARG A 42 -2.29 -7.29 -4.27
C ARG A 42 -3.48 -8.14 -3.88
N ASP A 43 -3.28 -9.12 -3.01
CA ASP A 43 -4.37 -9.95 -2.49
C ASP A 43 -5.32 -9.10 -1.63
N GLY A 44 -4.80 -8.15 -0.84
CA GLY A 44 -5.59 -7.13 -0.16
C GLY A 44 -6.36 -6.23 -1.13
N THR A 45 -5.83 -5.97 -2.32
CA THR A 45 -6.55 -5.26 -3.38
C THR A 45 -7.72 -6.08 -3.94
N ILE A 46 -7.66 -7.42 -3.87
CA ILE A 46 -8.81 -8.28 -4.18
C ILE A 46 -9.93 -8.02 -3.15
N LEU A 47 -9.59 -7.87 -1.87
CA LEU A 47 -10.57 -7.49 -0.84
C LEU A 47 -11.17 -6.10 -1.10
N LEU A 48 -10.37 -5.14 -1.59
CA LEU A 48 -10.89 -3.82 -1.98
C LEU A 48 -11.92 -3.89 -3.11
N ARG A 49 -11.85 -4.91 -3.99
CA ARG A 49 -12.81 -5.05 -5.10
C ARG A 49 -14.24 -5.25 -4.62
N ASP A 50 -14.45 -6.06 -3.59
CA ASP A 50 -15.78 -6.31 -3.05
C ASP A 50 -16.31 -5.06 -2.33
N VAL A 51 -15.42 -4.32 -1.66
CA VAL A 51 -15.80 -3.05 -1.03
C VAL A 51 -16.15 -1.98 -2.08
N GLU A 52 -15.39 -1.88 -3.17
CA GLU A 52 -15.75 -1.01 -4.31
C GLU A 52 -17.12 -1.35 -4.91
N ALA A 53 -17.43 -2.65 -5.02
CA ALA A 53 -18.74 -3.08 -5.50
C ALA A 53 -19.86 -2.66 -4.54
N ASN A 54 -19.63 -2.80 -3.23
CA ASN A 54 -20.59 -2.40 -2.21
C ASN A 54 -20.81 -0.88 -2.18
N VAL A 55 -19.75 -0.09 -2.26
CA VAL A 55 -19.81 1.39 -2.31
C VAL A 55 -20.60 1.86 -3.53
N ARG A 56 -20.34 1.26 -4.69
CA ARG A 56 -21.08 1.54 -5.93
C ARG A 56 -22.57 1.20 -5.82
N ASN A 57 -22.89 0.05 -5.24
CA ASN A 57 -24.27 -0.38 -5.00
C ASN A 57 -24.98 0.58 -4.05
N LEU A 58 -24.32 0.97 -2.95
CA LEU A 58 -24.87 1.90 -1.96
C LEU A 58 -25.15 3.27 -2.58
N ARG A 59 -24.22 3.80 -3.39
CA ARG A 59 -24.44 5.03 -4.16
C ARG A 59 -25.65 4.91 -5.09
N GLY A 60 -25.81 3.77 -5.75
CA GLY A 60 -26.98 3.46 -6.58
C GLY A 60 -28.30 3.50 -5.78
N TYR A 61 -28.32 2.91 -4.58
CA TYR A 61 -29.48 2.95 -3.69
C TYR A 61 -29.81 4.38 -3.23
N ILE A 62 -28.82 5.16 -2.83
CA ILE A 62 -29.04 6.54 -2.37
C ILE A 62 -29.66 7.39 -3.50
N VAL A 63 -29.13 7.28 -4.73
CA VAL A 63 -29.68 7.98 -5.89
C VAL A 63 -31.12 7.53 -6.21
N GLN A 64 -31.46 6.27 -5.98
CA GLN A 64 -32.85 5.80 -6.15
C GLN A 64 -33.77 6.36 -5.06
N ILE A 65 -33.31 6.44 -3.82
CA ILE A 65 -34.10 6.98 -2.71
C ILE A 65 -34.33 8.49 -2.88
N GLN A 66 -33.32 9.25 -3.32
CA GLN A 66 -33.48 10.67 -3.66
C GLN A 66 -34.56 10.92 -4.73
N LYS A 67 -34.80 9.95 -5.63
CA LYS A 67 -35.84 10.06 -6.68
C LYS A 67 -37.24 9.73 -6.16
N CYS A 68 -37.38 9.12 -4.98
CA CYS A 68 -38.67 8.90 -4.35
C CYS A 68 -39.14 10.21 -3.69
N LYS A 69 -40.30 10.72 -4.13
CA LYS A 69 -40.88 12.01 -3.71
C LYS A 69 -41.19 12.16 -2.22
N ASP A 70 -41.11 11.09 -1.43
CA ASP A 70 -41.43 11.08 0.00
C ASP A 70 -40.19 11.13 0.92
N ALA A 71 -38.99 11.29 0.37
CA ALA A 71 -37.77 11.42 1.16
C ALA A 71 -37.71 12.82 1.82
N PHE A 72 -37.97 12.85 3.13
CA PHE A 72 -37.93 14.04 3.98
C PHE A 72 -36.61 14.84 3.84
N GLU A 73 -36.65 16.15 4.09
CA GLU A 73 -35.53 17.10 4.00
C GLU A 73 -34.26 16.67 4.78
N GLU A 74 -34.42 15.94 5.90
CA GLU A 74 -33.31 15.32 6.63
C GLU A 74 -32.58 14.24 5.81
N PHE A 75 -33.31 13.50 4.97
CA PHE A 75 -32.76 12.48 4.09
C PHE A 75 -31.95 13.09 2.94
N GLU A 76 -32.30 14.30 2.49
CA GLU A 76 -31.57 15.02 1.44
C GLU A 76 -30.16 15.42 1.94
N ASN A 77 -30.06 16.05 3.11
CA ASN A 77 -28.77 16.42 3.72
C ASN A 77 -27.91 15.20 4.11
N LEU A 78 -28.53 14.14 4.65
CA LEU A 78 -27.85 12.87 4.93
C LEU A 78 -27.35 12.22 3.63
N SER A 79 -28.13 12.28 2.55
CA SER A 79 -27.76 11.67 1.27
C SER A 79 -26.55 12.36 0.63
N GLU A 80 -26.45 13.68 0.65
CA GLU A 80 -25.27 14.40 0.14
C GLU A 80 -24.02 14.08 0.97
N THR A 81 -24.13 14.08 2.30
CA THR A 81 -23.01 13.75 3.19
C THR A 81 -22.51 12.32 2.95
N ILE A 82 -23.43 11.36 2.81
CA ILE A 82 -23.08 9.96 2.53
C ILE A 82 -22.48 9.81 1.13
N ILE A 83 -23.02 10.50 0.12
CA ILE A 83 -22.45 10.48 -1.24
C ILE A 83 -21.02 11.02 -1.23
N GLY A 84 -20.78 12.15 -0.56
CA GLY A 84 -19.43 12.73 -0.43
C GLY A 84 -18.45 11.74 0.21
N ALA A 85 -18.84 11.10 1.32
CA ALA A 85 -18.01 10.09 1.97
C ALA A 85 -17.71 8.87 1.08
N LEU A 86 -18.64 8.45 0.22
CA LEU A 86 -18.43 7.37 -0.74
C LEU A 86 -17.48 7.78 -1.88
N GLU A 87 -17.53 9.04 -2.31
CA GLU A 87 -16.65 9.59 -3.34
C GLU A 87 -15.20 9.73 -2.84
N ASP A 88 -15.02 10.19 -1.60
CA ASP A 88 -13.71 10.23 -0.94
C ASP A 88 -13.12 8.82 -0.80
N TYR A 89 -13.95 7.84 -0.46
CA TYR A 89 -13.54 6.45 -0.35
C TYR A 89 -13.07 5.85 -1.69
N ASP A 90 -13.78 6.14 -2.80
CA ASP A 90 -13.35 5.74 -4.14
C ASP A 90 -12.00 6.38 -4.51
N ALA A 91 -11.78 7.64 -4.13
CA ALA A 91 -10.51 8.34 -4.35
C ALA A 91 -9.36 7.69 -3.56
N ASP A 92 -9.60 7.30 -2.31
CA ASP A 92 -8.63 6.60 -1.46
C ASP A 92 -8.26 5.23 -2.05
N ILE A 93 -9.23 4.45 -2.51
CA ILE A 93 -8.94 3.17 -3.18
C ILE A 93 -8.11 3.39 -4.44
N LEU A 94 -8.42 4.41 -5.24
CA LEU A 94 -7.65 4.73 -6.44
C LEU A 94 -6.20 5.13 -6.09
N ALA A 95 -6.01 5.90 -5.02
CA ALA A 95 -4.69 6.25 -4.51
C ALA A 95 -3.90 5.01 -4.07
N VAL A 96 -4.51 4.11 -3.32
CA VAL A 96 -3.89 2.84 -2.89
C VAL A 96 -3.52 1.98 -4.10
N LYS A 97 -4.40 1.87 -5.11
CA LYS A 97 -4.11 1.11 -6.34
C LYS A 97 -2.90 1.66 -7.11
N LYS A 98 -2.68 2.98 -7.09
CA LYS A 98 -1.53 3.62 -7.74
C LYS A 98 -0.19 3.34 -7.05
N LEU A 99 -0.22 3.04 -5.74
CA LEU A 99 0.98 2.68 -4.97
C LEU A 99 1.45 1.25 -5.24
N LEU A 100 0.62 0.42 -5.87
CA LEU A 100 0.96 -0.97 -6.16
C LEU A 100 1.90 -1.04 -7.37
N PRO A 101 2.98 -1.84 -7.29
CA PRO A 101 3.85 -2.05 -8.44
C PRO A 101 3.05 -2.69 -9.60
N PRO A 102 3.38 -2.37 -10.86
CA PRO A 102 2.68 -2.89 -12.04
C PRO A 102 2.74 -4.41 -12.10
N LYS A 103 1.72 -5.06 -12.68
CA LYS A 103 1.74 -6.52 -12.89
C LYS A 103 3.00 -6.89 -13.68
N PRO A 104 3.84 -7.83 -13.18
CA PRO A 104 4.89 -8.38 -14.02
C PRO A 104 4.21 -9.01 -15.25
N LEU A 105 4.77 -8.71 -16.42
CA LEU A 105 4.33 -9.20 -17.72
C LEU A 105 4.45 -10.72 -17.80
#